data_AF-A0A1C4NT63-F1
#
_entry.id   AF-A0A1C4NT63-F1
#
_cell.length_a   1.000
_cell.length_b   1.000
_cell.length_c   1.000
_cell.angle_alpha   90.00
_cell.angle_beta   90.00
_cell.angle_gamma   90.00
#
_symmetry.space_group_name_H-M   'P 1'
#
loop_
_entity.id
_entity.type
_entity.pdbx_description
1 polymer ?
#
loop_
_entity_poly.entity_id
_entity_poly.type
_entity_poly.pdbx_seq_one_letter_code
_entity_poly.pdbx_strand_id
1 'polypeptide(L)'
;MIEARYTLSDDPAIVRDQLRINLQKADLVDLCYSCFGGDLTLKVSGLDLSIITGGGVQILDFAVEFYSAGRAIASGKIYRISFAGMADEIYATPDGDQVKVACNYATGSSQVPGAEFISAGRNFLSTVLADLMARYPELRKNGDIRRACSWVGLTS
;
A
#
# COMPACT_ATOMS: atom_id res chain seq x y z
N MET A 1 -17.64 -0.49 -2.67
CA MET A 1 -16.86 -1.72 -2.86
C MET A 1 -15.45 -1.37 -3.33
N ILE A 2 -14.47 -1.57 -2.46
CA ILE A 2 -13.05 -1.41 -2.73
C ILE A 2 -12.45 -2.77 -3.10
N GLU A 3 -11.78 -2.83 -4.25
CA GLU A 3 -10.95 -3.95 -4.67
C GLU A 3 -9.50 -3.46 -4.76
N ALA A 4 -8.61 -4.08 -3.98
CA ALA A 4 -7.18 -3.78 -4.00
C ALA A 4 -6.39 -5.08 -4.19
N ARG A 5 -5.61 -5.17 -5.26
CA ARG A 5 -4.77 -6.32 -5.61
C ARG A 5 -3.44 -5.82 -6.16
N TYR A 6 -2.43 -6.67 -6.16
CA TYR A 6 -1.13 -6.33 -6.72
C TYR A 6 -0.46 -7.54 -7.36
N THR A 7 0.55 -7.25 -8.18
CA THR A 7 1.53 -8.23 -8.65
C THR A 7 2.92 -7.66 -8.42
N LEU A 8 3.83 -8.44 -7.82
CA LEU A 8 5.24 -8.06 -7.72
C LEU A 8 5.92 -8.27 -9.07
N SER A 9 6.84 -7.39 -9.41
CA SER A 9 7.69 -7.53 -10.58
C SER A 9 8.85 -8.46 -10.29
N ASP A 10 9.11 -9.37 -11.22
CA ASP A 10 10.32 -10.22 -11.23
C ASP A 10 11.37 -9.66 -12.21
N ASP A 11 11.15 -8.46 -12.78
CA ASP A 11 12.09 -7.83 -13.70
C ASP A 11 13.43 -7.56 -12.98
N PRO A 12 14.56 -8.10 -13.46
CA PRO A 12 15.88 -7.85 -12.89
C PRO A 12 16.23 -6.38 -12.72
N ALA A 13 15.73 -5.49 -13.57
CA ALA A 13 15.96 -4.05 -13.47
C ALA A 13 15.24 -3.44 -12.25
N ILE A 14 14.07 -3.97 -11.89
CA ILE A 14 13.25 -3.52 -10.76
C ILE A 14 13.77 -4.10 -9.44
N VAL A 15 14.14 -5.38 -9.42
CA VAL A 15 14.59 -6.04 -8.18
C VAL A 15 16.08 -5.82 -7.88
N ARG A 16 16.83 -5.16 -8.76
CA ARG A 16 18.28 -4.98 -8.64
C ARG A 16 18.70 -4.37 -7.30
N ASP A 17 17.98 -3.34 -6.87
CA ASP A 17 18.34 -2.59 -5.67
C ASP A 17 17.92 -3.37 -4.40
N GLN A 18 16.77 -4.06 -4.43
CA GLN A 18 16.36 -5.03 -3.41
C GLN A 18 17.43 -6.11 -3.16
N LEU A 19 18.07 -6.63 -4.20
CA LEU A 19 19.13 -7.66 -4.07
C LEU A 19 20.37 -7.20 -3.30
N ARG A 20 20.56 -5.88 -3.14
CA ARG A 20 21.67 -5.29 -2.38
C ARG A 20 21.29 -5.00 -0.93
N ILE A 21 20.01 -5.10 -0.59
CA ILE A 21 19.48 -4.75 0.71
C ILE A 21 19.45 -5.99 1.60
N ASN A 22 19.95 -5.86 2.83
CA ASN A 22 19.78 -6.89 3.84
C ASN A 22 18.35 -6.82 4.40
N LEU A 23 17.45 -7.65 3.86
CA LEU A 23 16.03 -7.64 4.23
C LEU A 23 15.77 -7.87 5.71
N GLN A 24 16.68 -8.54 6.43
CA GLN A 24 16.55 -8.72 7.88
C GLN A 24 16.85 -7.43 8.68
N LYS A 25 17.69 -6.53 8.16
CA LYS A 25 18.23 -5.38 8.90
C LYS A 25 17.77 -4.02 8.36
N ALA A 26 17.28 -3.96 7.12
CA ALA A 26 16.78 -2.75 6.51
C ALA A 26 15.65 -2.15 7.36
N ASP A 27 15.61 -0.82 7.46
CA ASP A 27 14.48 -0.16 8.09
C ASP A 27 13.27 -0.16 7.16
N LEU A 28 12.10 0.22 7.68
CA LEU A 28 10.88 0.25 6.87
C LEU A 28 10.97 1.20 5.68
N VAL A 29 11.73 2.30 5.80
CA VAL A 29 11.84 3.31 4.74
C VAL A 29 12.61 2.72 3.56
N ASP A 30 13.76 2.10 3.80
CA ASP A 30 14.52 1.41 2.76
C ASP A 30 13.67 0.34 2.05
N LEU A 31 12.90 -0.43 2.81
CA LEU A 31 12.01 -1.45 2.25
C LEU A 31 10.85 -0.86 1.44
N CYS A 32 10.28 0.27 1.86
CA CYS A 32 9.21 0.94 1.12
C CYS A 32 9.72 1.60 -0.16
N TYR A 33 10.91 2.20 -0.17
CA TYR A 33 11.36 3.00 -1.32
C TYR A 33 12.20 2.21 -2.34
N SER A 34 12.76 1.07 -1.96
CA SER A 34 13.75 0.34 -2.79
C SER A 34 13.42 -1.12 -3.05
N CYS A 35 12.33 -1.64 -2.50
CA CYS A 35 11.96 -3.06 -2.60
C CYS A 35 10.51 -3.26 -3.03
N PHE A 36 10.26 -4.43 -3.61
CA PHE A 36 8.89 -4.92 -3.88
C PHE A 36 8.13 -4.05 -4.88
N GLY A 37 8.83 -3.56 -5.91
CA GLY A 37 8.23 -2.93 -7.08
C GLY A 37 7.24 -3.87 -7.78
N GLY A 38 6.10 -3.33 -8.22
CA GLY A 38 5.00 -4.10 -8.76
C GLY A 38 3.97 -3.24 -9.50
N ASP A 39 2.86 -3.87 -9.82
CA ASP A 39 1.67 -3.23 -10.38
C ASP A 39 0.53 -3.28 -9.36
N LEU A 40 -0.23 -2.19 -9.29
CA LEU A 40 -1.36 -2.02 -8.39
C LEU A 40 -2.66 -2.03 -9.19
N THR A 41 -3.59 -2.92 -8.83
CA THR A 41 -4.99 -2.84 -9.25
C THR A 41 -5.82 -2.31 -8.09
N LEU A 42 -6.40 -1.12 -8.24
CA LEU A 42 -7.23 -0.49 -7.21
C LEU A 42 -8.51 0.03 -7.83
N LYS A 43 -9.66 -0.47 -7.37
CA LYS A 43 -10.98 0.02 -7.79
C LYS A 43 -11.80 0.42 -6.59
N VAL A 44 -12.44 1.59 -6.65
CA VAL A 44 -13.24 2.15 -5.56
C VAL A 44 -14.64 2.48 -6.09
N SER A 45 -15.61 1.61 -5.81
CA SER A 45 -17.00 1.72 -6.29
C SER A 45 -17.09 2.07 -7.79
N GLY A 46 -16.28 1.41 -8.61
CA GLY A 46 -16.26 1.57 -10.08
C GLY A 46 -15.26 2.61 -10.60
N LEU A 47 -14.70 3.48 -9.75
CA LEU A 47 -13.56 4.33 -10.13
C LEU A 47 -12.30 3.48 -10.17
N ASP A 48 -11.64 3.45 -11.33
CA ASP A 48 -10.37 2.74 -11.53
C ASP A 48 -9.20 3.67 -11.18
N LEU A 49 -8.42 3.27 -10.18
CA LEU A 49 -7.23 3.94 -9.65
C LEU A 49 -5.99 3.04 -9.83
N SER A 50 -6.04 2.07 -10.73
CA SER A 50 -4.95 1.12 -10.97
C SER A 50 -3.75 1.81 -11.61
N ILE A 51 -2.54 1.39 -11.20
CA ILE A 51 -1.27 1.82 -11.78
C ILE A 51 -0.55 0.57 -12.27
N ILE A 52 -0.55 0.39 -13.59
CA ILE A 52 0.06 -0.76 -14.28
C ILE A 52 1.23 -0.24 -15.11
N THR A 53 2.44 -0.42 -14.61
CA THR A 53 3.68 0.14 -15.18
C THR A 53 4.76 -0.91 -15.41
N GLY A 54 4.52 -2.16 -15.06
CA GLY A 54 5.49 -3.25 -15.12
C GLY A 54 6.43 -3.30 -13.90
N GLY A 55 6.07 -2.68 -12.78
CA GLY A 55 6.89 -2.68 -11.56
C GLY A 55 7.19 -1.31 -10.94
N GLY A 56 6.58 -0.24 -11.41
CA GLY A 56 6.86 1.12 -10.93
C GLY A 56 6.26 1.46 -9.56
N VAL A 57 5.30 0.67 -9.06
CA VAL A 57 4.68 0.91 -7.75
C VAL A 57 5.44 0.14 -6.68
N GLN A 58 5.97 0.83 -5.68
CA GLN A 58 6.50 0.16 -4.49
C GLN A 58 5.33 -0.37 -3.64
N ILE A 59 5.06 -1.67 -3.71
CA ILE A 59 3.82 -2.24 -3.16
C ILE A 59 3.75 -2.13 -1.64
N LEU A 60 4.88 -2.31 -0.95
CA LEU A 60 4.92 -2.18 0.51
C LEU A 60 4.66 -0.74 0.96
N ASP A 61 5.23 0.24 0.25
CA ASP A 61 4.99 1.68 0.47
C ASP A 61 3.50 2.00 0.36
N PHE A 62 2.89 1.64 -0.77
CA PHE A 62 1.46 1.86 -0.98
C PHE A 62 0.61 1.18 0.10
N ALA A 63 0.98 -0.03 0.53
CA ALA A 63 0.25 -0.75 1.57
C ALA A 63 0.29 -0.03 2.93
N VAL A 64 1.46 0.50 3.31
CA VAL A 64 1.64 1.28 4.53
C VAL A 64 0.87 2.60 4.45
N GLU A 65 0.96 3.31 3.32
CA GLU A 65 0.25 4.56 3.10
C GLU A 65 -1.28 4.37 3.10
N PHE A 66 -1.79 3.28 2.50
CA PHE A 66 -3.22 3.01 2.48
C PHE A 66 -3.76 2.65 3.88
N TYR A 67 -2.99 1.88 4.66
CA TYR A 67 -3.32 1.66 6.08
C TYR A 67 -3.33 2.98 6.87
N SER A 68 -2.31 3.82 6.68
CA SER A 68 -2.20 5.13 7.32
C SER A 68 -3.36 6.07 6.93
N ALA A 69 -3.78 6.04 5.66
CA ALA A 69 -4.97 6.74 5.19
C ALA A 69 -6.23 6.28 5.94
N GLY A 70 -6.42 4.97 6.10
CA GLY A 70 -7.53 4.43 6.91
C GLY A 70 -7.51 4.96 8.35
N ARG A 71 -6.34 5.01 9.00
CA ARG A 71 -6.18 5.56 10.36
C ARG A 71 -6.49 7.06 10.42
N ALA A 72 -6.09 7.83 9.42
CA ALA A 72 -6.38 9.25 9.33
C ALA A 72 -7.88 9.51 9.14
N ILE A 73 -8.52 8.77 8.23
CA ILE A 73 -9.96 8.79 8.00
C ILE A 73 -10.74 8.45 9.27
N ALA A 74 -10.35 7.39 9.99
CA ALA A 74 -10.98 7.01 11.26
C ALA A 74 -10.90 8.13 12.32
N SER A 75 -9.93 9.04 12.17
CA SER A 75 -9.73 10.20 13.03
C SER A 75 -10.31 11.49 12.45
N GLY A 76 -11.11 11.41 11.38
CA GLY A 76 -11.72 12.56 10.71
C GLY A 76 -10.74 13.45 9.95
N LYS A 77 -9.56 12.94 9.56
CA LYS A 77 -8.53 13.71 8.84
C LYS A 77 -8.50 13.37 7.36
N ILE A 78 -8.24 14.38 6.53
CA ILE A 78 -7.88 14.20 5.12
C ILE A 78 -6.51 13.53 5.06
N TYR A 79 -6.33 12.65 4.09
CA TYR A 79 -5.05 11.99 3.84
C TYR A 79 -4.73 11.96 2.35
N ARG A 80 -3.44 12.01 2.04
CA ARG A 80 -2.91 11.92 0.68
C ARG A 80 -1.94 10.75 0.63
N ILE A 81 -2.30 9.74 -0.15
CA ILE A 81 -1.43 8.61 -0.46
C ILE A 81 -0.56 9.03 -1.64
N SER A 82 0.73 9.14 -1.41
CA SER A 82 1.73 9.39 -2.44
C SER A 82 2.42 8.08 -2.81
N PHE A 83 2.85 7.95 -4.07
CA PHE A 83 3.60 6.78 -4.53
C PHE A 83 5.09 7.14 -4.60
N ALA A 84 5.95 6.34 -3.94
CA ALA A 84 7.40 6.52 -4.00
C ALA A 84 7.91 6.61 -5.45
N GLY A 85 8.57 7.74 -5.79
CA GLY A 85 9.16 7.96 -7.11
C GLY A 85 8.19 8.39 -8.21
N MET A 86 6.91 8.66 -7.88
CA MET A 86 5.90 9.09 -8.85
C MET A 86 5.27 10.42 -8.44
N ALA A 87 4.74 11.17 -9.42
CA ALA A 87 3.94 12.37 -9.17
C ALA A 87 2.46 12.04 -8.88
N ASP A 88 2.09 10.77 -8.95
CA ASP A 88 0.74 10.27 -8.77
C ASP A 88 0.34 10.29 -7.29
N GLU A 89 -0.92 10.66 -7.03
CA GLU A 89 -1.46 10.80 -5.68
C GLU A 89 -2.93 10.39 -5.63
N ILE A 90 -3.33 9.73 -4.54
CA ILE A 90 -4.73 9.46 -4.19
C ILE A 90 -5.10 10.30 -2.98
N TYR A 91 -6.24 10.99 -3.06
CA TYR A 91 -6.81 11.82 -2.01
C TYR A 91 -7.98 11.11 -1.36
N ALA A 92 -7.95 11.02 -0.02
CA ALA A 92 -9.05 10.49 0.78
C ALA A 92 -9.55 11.58 1.74
N THR A 93 -10.82 11.96 1.59
CA THR A 93 -11.45 13.03 2.36
C THR A 93 -12.67 12.47 3.11
N PRO A 94 -12.73 12.58 4.44
CA PRO A 94 -13.92 12.23 5.21
C PRO A 94 -15.13 13.06 4.77
N ASP A 95 -16.29 12.42 4.64
CA ASP A 95 -17.56 13.04 4.27
C ASP A 95 -18.71 12.36 5.02
N GLY A 96 -18.92 12.76 6.27
CA GLY A 96 -19.86 12.09 7.17
C GLY A 96 -19.42 10.66 7.50
N ASP A 97 -20.26 9.67 7.18
CA ASP A 97 -19.96 8.24 7.30
C ASP A 97 -19.26 7.67 6.06
N GLN A 98 -19.09 8.48 5.02
CA GLN A 98 -18.42 8.14 3.77
C GLN A 98 -17.00 8.71 3.73
N VAL A 99 -16.25 8.23 2.75
CA VAL A 99 -14.96 8.77 2.33
C VAL A 99 -15.07 9.05 0.85
N LYS A 100 -14.78 10.28 0.47
CA LYS A 100 -14.56 10.65 -0.92
C LYS A 100 -13.12 10.29 -1.30
N VAL A 101 -12.98 9.51 -2.36
CA VAL A 101 -11.70 9.11 -2.95
C VAL A 101 -11.55 9.72 -4.33
N ALA A 102 -10.41 10.36 -4.60
CA ALA A 102 -10.06 10.93 -5.90
C ALA A 102 -8.56 10.76 -6.15
N CYS A 103 -8.07 11.08 -7.34
CA CYS A 103 -6.64 11.10 -7.65
C CYS A 103 -6.32 12.23 -8.64
N ASN A 104 -5.03 12.46 -8.90
CA ASN A 104 -4.57 13.47 -9.86
C ASN A 104 -4.30 12.91 -11.28
N TYR A 105 -4.37 11.59 -11.47
CA TYR A 105 -4.06 10.92 -12.74
C TYR A 105 -5.28 10.28 -13.44
N ALA A 106 -6.44 10.21 -12.79
CA ALA A 106 -7.70 9.78 -13.39
C ALA A 106 -8.80 10.81 -13.10
N THR A 107 -9.81 10.84 -13.98
CA THR A 107 -10.93 11.77 -13.85
C THR A 107 -12.01 11.23 -12.92
N GLY A 108 -12.59 12.11 -12.12
CA GLY A 108 -13.73 11.80 -11.26
C GLY A 108 -13.35 11.53 -9.80
N SER A 109 -14.36 11.16 -9.03
CA SER A 109 -14.23 10.78 -7.63
C SER A 109 -15.28 9.75 -7.27
N SER A 110 -15.01 8.96 -6.25
CA SER A 110 -15.91 7.94 -5.75
C SER A 110 -16.19 8.14 -4.27
N GLN A 111 -17.29 7.58 -3.79
CA GLN A 111 -17.63 7.55 -2.37
C GLN A 111 -17.79 6.10 -1.91
N VAL A 112 -17.29 5.82 -0.71
CA VAL A 112 -17.36 4.53 -0.04
C VAL A 112 -17.57 4.72 1.45
N PRO A 113 -18.22 3.77 2.15
CA PRO A 113 -18.34 3.84 3.60
C PRO A 113 -16.95 3.91 4.24
N GLY A 114 -16.78 4.77 5.25
CA GLY A 114 -15.49 4.95 5.92
C GLY A 114 -15.00 3.67 6.58
N ALA A 115 -15.90 2.88 7.16
CA ALA A 115 -15.57 1.56 7.70
C ALA A 115 -15.01 0.60 6.63
N GLU A 116 -15.56 0.65 5.41
CA GLU A 116 -15.07 -0.14 4.28
C GLU A 116 -13.66 0.30 3.89
N PHE A 117 -13.42 1.60 3.75
CA PHE A 117 -12.10 2.17 3.45
C PHE A 117 -11.04 1.79 4.48
N ILE A 118 -11.36 1.91 5.77
CA ILE A 118 -10.48 1.54 6.88
C ILE A 118 -10.15 0.04 6.82
N SER A 119 -11.16 -0.80 6.61
CA SER A 119 -10.97 -2.25 6.54
C SER A 119 -10.14 -2.67 5.31
N ALA A 120 -10.33 -1.99 4.17
CA ALA A 120 -9.60 -2.27 2.94
C ALA A 120 -8.11 -1.99 3.10
N GLY A 121 -7.72 -0.84 3.67
CA GLY A 121 -6.30 -0.52 3.91
C GLY A 121 -5.64 -1.51 4.86
N ARG A 122 -6.33 -1.90 5.94
CA ARG A 122 -5.84 -2.94 6.88
C ARG A 122 -5.68 -4.31 6.19
N ASN A 123 -6.68 -4.75 5.43
CA ASN A 123 -6.66 -6.04 4.76
C ASN A 123 -5.58 -6.10 3.68
N PHE A 124 -5.39 -5.01 2.93
CA PHE A 124 -4.36 -4.93 1.91
C PHE A 124 -2.95 -5.02 2.53
N LEU A 125 -2.67 -4.24 3.58
CA LEU A 125 -1.38 -4.33 4.29
C LEU A 125 -1.14 -5.72 4.90
N SER A 126 -2.16 -6.32 5.51
CA SER A 126 -2.07 -7.70 6.02
C SER A 126 -1.71 -8.71 4.92
N THR A 127 -2.35 -8.59 3.75
CA THR A 127 -2.11 -9.46 2.59
C THR A 127 -0.69 -9.30 2.06
N VAL A 128 -0.24 -8.05 1.86
CA VAL A 128 1.11 -7.74 1.38
C VAL A 128 2.16 -8.29 2.35
N LEU A 129 2.03 -8.03 3.65
CA LEU A 129 2.99 -8.52 4.65
C LEU A 129 3.07 -10.04 4.68
N ALA A 130 1.92 -10.73 4.64
CA ALA A 130 1.86 -12.19 4.65
C ALA A 130 2.56 -12.80 3.41
N ASP A 131 2.28 -12.28 2.22
CA ASP A 131 2.88 -12.74 0.97
C ASP A 131 4.38 -12.43 0.91
N LEU A 132 4.79 -11.21 1.29
CA LEU A 132 6.20 -10.83 1.32
C LEU A 132 7.00 -11.72 2.28
N MET A 133 6.48 -12.03 3.47
CA MET A 133 7.16 -12.95 4.40
C MET A 133 7.17 -14.40 3.90
N ALA A 134 6.18 -14.81 3.09
CA ALA A 134 6.17 -16.13 2.45
C ALA A 134 7.26 -16.22 1.37
N ARG A 135 7.40 -15.19 0.53
CA ARG A 135 8.38 -15.10 -0.57
C ARG A 135 9.80 -14.84 -0.07
N TYR A 136 9.94 -14.01 0.96
CA TYR A 136 11.21 -13.56 1.53
C TYR A 136 11.25 -13.87 3.05
N PRO A 137 11.59 -15.11 3.43
CA PRO A 137 11.54 -15.55 4.83
C PRO A 137 12.37 -14.72 5.82
N GLU A 138 13.39 -14.02 5.33
CA GLU A 138 14.25 -13.12 6.09
C GLU A 138 13.49 -11.97 6.73
N LEU A 139 12.40 -11.50 6.11
CA LEU A 139 11.55 -10.41 6.61
C LEU A 139 10.88 -10.78 7.95
N ARG A 140 10.68 -12.06 8.26
CA ARG A 140 10.17 -12.50 9.57
C ARG A 140 11.10 -12.10 10.73
N LYS A 141 12.39 -11.92 10.45
CA LYS A 141 13.39 -11.50 11.44
C LYS A 141 13.55 -9.97 11.49
N ASN A 142 12.96 -9.24 10.55
CA ASN A 142 13.06 -7.79 10.47
C ASN A 142 12.20 -7.11 11.54
N GLY A 143 12.81 -6.24 12.35
CA GLY A 143 12.14 -5.58 13.47
C GLY A 143 10.99 -4.67 13.07
N ASP A 144 11.13 -3.96 11.96
CA ASP A 144 10.12 -3.03 11.47
C ASP A 144 8.98 -3.74 10.75
N ILE A 145 9.26 -4.83 10.03
CA ILE A 145 8.20 -5.70 9.47
C ILE A 145 7.36 -6.32 10.58
N ARG A 146 7.98 -6.83 11.65
CA ARG A 146 7.23 -7.34 12.81
C ARG A 146 6.39 -6.25 13.48
N ARG A 147 6.93 -5.02 13.55
CA ARG A 147 6.16 -3.86 14.04
C ARG A 147 4.96 -3.59 13.14
N ALA A 148 5.13 -3.58 11.82
CA ALA A 148 4.04 -3.41 10.86
C ALA A 148 2.98 -4.52 10.95
N CYS A 149 3.39 -5.77 11.17
CA CYS A 149 2.48 -6.89 11.41
C CYS A 149 1.59 -6.64 12.64
N SER A 150 2.13 -6.05 13.71
CA SER A 150 1.35 -5.72 14.91
C SER A 150 0.28 -4.65 14.66
N TRP A 151 0.47 -3.75 13.68
CA TRP A 151 -0.54 -2.75 13.31
C TRP A 151 -1.82 -3.37 12.76
N VAL A 152 -1.68 -4.49 12.06
CA VAL A 152 -2.80 -5.20 11.42
C VAL A 152 -3.26 -6.43 12.20
N GLY A 153 -2.57 -6.78 13.29
CA GLY A 153 -2.89 -7.93 14.14
C GLY A 153 -2.40 -9.26 13.56
N LEU A 154 -1.36 -9.23 12.72
CA LEU A 154 -0.75 -10.42 12.15
C LEU A 154 0.36 -10.91 13.08
N THR A 155 0.31 -12.19 13.47
CA THR A 155 1.39 -12.83 14.23
C THR A 155 2.55 -13.10 13.27
N SER A 156 3.71 -12.49 13.55
CA SER A 156 4.94 -12.62 12.77
C SER A 156 5.92 -13.59 13.42
#